data_AF-A0A954EY68-F1
#
_entry.id   AF-A0A954EY68-F1
#
_cell.length_a   1.000
_cell.length_b   1.000
_cell.length_c   1.000
_cell.angle_alpha   90.00
_cell.angle_beta   90.00
_cell.angle_gamma   90.00
#
_symmetry.space_group_name_H-M   'P 1'
#
loop_
_entity.id
_entity.type
_entity.pdbx_description
1 polymer ?
#
loop_
_entity_poly.entity_id
_entity_poly.type
_entity_poly.pdbx_seq_one_letter_code
_entity_poly.pdbx_strand_id
1 'polypeptide(L)'
;MLRSWLARWRKLGRIQTQFRFTKVSHRRSALGMQPVRVEGLEDRTLLAAITVNSLADAPIAADGKLTLREAIQAANTGTTVGDATGSMGIDNITFSVSGKIALADIADFGDYLITEDLTIDGGGNITIDGQGLNRIFDIENAGAVTLSGLTLTGGDGTSDSNGNTSNDGRGGAIFNVGTNLTLNNMTIWGSSATDGGGFYNSGTATIQAGSILTGNTAKSSGGGIYNIGGTLLVDNSTIGTNTANNGGGITNTSGATATFQGGSMISGNSASNQGGGIYNNSQLLVIGSTIHANTAVIGGGVYTQFDASRSAT
;
A
#
# COMPACT_ATOMS: atom_id res chain seq x y z
N MET A 1 75.80 -52.90 -70.23
CA MET A 1 76.10 -52.46 -71.61
C MET A 1 74.97 -51.57 -72.11
N LEU A 2 75.31 -50.32 -72.42
CA LEU A 2 74.82 -49.50 -73.54
C LEU A 2 73.32 -49.51 -73.95
N ARG A 3 72.64 -48.35 -73.79
CA ARG A 3 72.16 -47.42 -74.87
C ARG A 3 70.88 -46.67 -74.44
N SER A 4 70.97 -45.34 -74.28
CA SER A 4 70.50 -44.27 -75.21
C SER A 4 69.01 -43.93 -75.05
N TRP A 5 68.68 -42.79 -74.46
CA TRP A 5 68.38 -41.48 -75.09
C TRP A 5 67.00 -41.38 -75.77
N LEU A 6 66.18 -40.54 -75.13
CA LEU A 6 65.28 -39.52 -75.66
C LEU A 6 63.97 -39.85 -76.42
N ALA A 7 63.02 -38.95 -76.14
CA ALA A 7 62.04 -38.32 -77.04
C ALA A 7 60.58 -38.81 -77.01
N ARG A 8 59.77 -37.97 -76.35
CA ARG A 8 58.60 -37.23 -76.88
C ARG A 8 57.69 -37.90 -77.95
N TRP A 9 56.40 -37.93 -77.56
CA TRP A 9 55.22 -37.34 -78.23
C TRP A 9 54.19 -38.22 -79.00
N ARG A 10 52.92 -38.00 -78.59
CA ARG A 10 51.61 -38.09 -79.32
C ARG A 10 51.18 -39.50 -79.77
N LYS A 11 49.90 -39.89 -79.79
CA LYS A 11 48.62 -39.18 -79.99
C LYS A 11 47.46 -40.17 -79.68
N LEU A 12 46.31 -39.66 -79.22
CA LEU A 12 44.91 -40.10 -79.44
C LEU A 12 44.48 -41.56 -79.16
N GLY A 13 43.40 -41.72 -78.38
CA GLY A 13 42.58 -42.96 -78.41
C GLY A 13 41.55 -43.13 -77.29
N ARG A 14 40.32 -42.69 -77.56
CA ARG A 14 39.00 -43.11 -77.04
C ARG A 14 38.91 -44.07 -75.82
N ILE A 15 38.38 -43.51 -74.74
CA ILE A 15 37.26 -43.93 -73.87
C ILE A 15 36.95 -45.44 -73.80
N GLN A 16 37.25 -46.02 -72.63
CA GLN A 16 36.66 -47.23 -72.07
C GLN A 16 36.24 -46.92 -70.63
N THR A 17 34.96 -47.17 -70.32
CA THR A 17 34.29 -46.87 -69.06
C THR A 17 34.72 -47.89 -68.00
N GLN A 18 35.25 -47.45 -66.85
CA GLN A 18 35.48 -48.30 -65.68
C GLN A 18 35.00 -47.65 -64.39
N PHE A 19 34.26 -48.46 -63.61
CA PHE A 19 33.64 -48.16 -62.32
C PHE A 19 34.66 -47.67 -61.28
N ARG A 20 34.35 -46.55 -60.60
CA ARG A 20 35.10 -46.08 -59.42
C ARG A 20 34.26 -46.25 -58.16
N PHE A 21 34.76 -47.05 -57.23
CA PHE A 21 34.33 -47.04 -55.83
C PHE A 21 34.96 -45.84 -55.11
N THR A 22 34.13 -44.97 -54.56
CA THR A 22 34.53 -43.76 -53.84
C THR A 22 34.89 -44.10 -52.40
N LYS A 23 36.10 -43.72 -51.96
CA LYS A 23 36.52 -43.76 -50.54
C LYS A 23 35.67 -42.76 -49.73
N VAL A 24 34.98 -43.23 -48.70
CA VAL A 24 34.26 -42.39 -47.74
C VAL A 24 35.22 -41.90 -46.66
N SER A 25 35.53 -40.60 -46.67
CA SER A 25 36.25 -39.91 -45.59
C SER A 25 35.30 -39.62 -44.42
N HIS A 26 35.60 -40.14 -43.23
CA HIS A 26 34.81 -39.83 -42.03
C HIS A 26 35.19 -38.44 -41.49
N ARG A 27 34.26 -37.48 -41.54
CA ARG A 27 34.37 -36.20 -40.83
C ARG A 27 34.02 -36.44 -39.35
N ARG A 28 34.93 -36.11 -38.43
CA ARG A 28 34.64 -36.06 -36.99
C ARG A 28 33.73 -34.84 -36.74
N SER A 29 32.49 -35.07 -36.29
CA SER A 29 31.62 -33.99 -35.81
C SER A 29 32.11 -33.54 -34.44
N ALA A 30 32.49 -32.27 -34.31
CA ALA A 30 32.64 -31.64 -33.01
C ALA A 30 31.24 -31.53 -32.38
N LEU A 31 31.00 -32.29 -31.31
CA LEU A 31 29.84 -32.09 -30.44
C LEU A 31 29.98 -30.70 -29.81
N GLY A 32 29.16 -29.76 -30.24
CA GLY A 32 29.05 -28.46 -29.59
C GLY A 32 28.49 -28.66 -28.19
N MET A 33 29.32 -28.47 -27.17
CA MET A 33 28.83 -28.29 -25.81
C MET A 33 28.08 -26.97 -25.78
N GLN A 34 26.75 -27.02 -25.73
CA GLN A 34 25.96 -25.85 -25.36
C GLN A 34 26.35 -25.47 -23.92
N PRO A 35 26.70 -24.20 -23.64
CA PRO A 35 26.91 -23.77 -22.27
C PRO A 35 25.60 -23.93 -21.51
N VAL A 36 25.68 -24.57 -20.34
CA VAL A 36 24.56 -24.67 -19.40
C VAL A 36 24.16 -23.26 -19.01
N ARG A 37 22.98 -22.82 -19.45
CA ARG A 37 22.37 -21.58 -18.97
C ARG A 37 21.93 -21.84 -17.53
N VAL A 38 22.71 -21.31 -16.59
CA VAL A 38 22.25 -21.17 -15.20
C VAL A 38 21.30 -19.98 -15.23
N GLU A 39 19.99 -20.26 -15.29
CA GLU A 39 19.00 -19.26 -14.88
C GLU A 39 19.34 -18.94 -13.42
N GLY A 40 19.67 -17.69 -13.12
CA GLY A 40 19.70 -17.26 -11.72
C GLY A 40 18.32 -17.55 -11.16
N LEU A 41 18.25 -18.39 -10.12
CA LEU A 41 17.04 -18.47 -9.32
C LEU A 41 16.78 -17.03 -8.89
N GLU A 42 15.67 -16.46 -9.36
CA GLU A 42 15.14 -15.22 -8.84
C GLU A 42 15.22 -15.29 -7.31
N ASP A 43 15.80 -14.26 -6.69
CA ASP A 43 16.00 -14.23 -5.25
C ASP A 43 14.66 -14.54 -4.59
N ARG A 44 14.56 -15.72 -3.98
CA ARG A 44 13.47 -16.05 -3.08
C ARG A 44 13.74 -15.28 -1.80
N THR A 45 13.46 -13.99 -1.81
CA THR A 45 13.39 -13.20 -0.60
C THR A 45 12.28 -13.83 0.26
N LEU A 46 12.69 -14.51 1.33
CA LEU A 46 11.75 -14.94 2.36
C LEU A 46 11.17 -13.66 2.96
N LEU A 47 9.85 -13.49 2.86
CA LEU A 47 9.12 -12.43 3.56
C LEU A 47 9.55 -12.45 5.03
N ALA A 48 10.11 -11.37 5.57
CA ALA A 48 10.43 -11.34 6.98
C ALA A 48 9.11 -11.27 7.76
N ALA A 49 8.85 -12.30 8.55
CA ALA A 49 7.74 -12.31 9.50
C ALA A 49 8.24 -11.74 10.83
N ILE A 50 7.87 -10.50 11.13
CA ILE A 50 8.19 -9.82 12.39
C ILE A 50 7.02 -10.08 13.35
N THR A 51 7.29 -10.66 14.52
CA THR A 51 6.24 -10.95 15.52
C THR A 51 6.41 -10.05 16.74
N VAL A 52 5.54 -9.04 16.86
CA VAL A 52 5.46 -8.14 18.02
C VAL A 52 5.03 -8.94 19.25
N ASN A 53 5.76 -8.77 20.34
CA ASN A 53 5.54 -9.47 21.61
C ASN A 53 5.34 -8.52 22.80
N SER A 54 5.30 -7.21 22.54
CA SER A 54 5.14 -6.16 23.54
C SER A 54 4.08 -5.16 23.11
N LEU A 55 3.21 -4.78 24.05
CA LEU A 55 2.22 -3.70 23.85
C LEU A 55 2.76 -2.31 24.22
N ALA A 56 4.02 -2.23 24.63
CA ALA A 56 4.63 -0.95 24.95
C ALA A 56 4.91 -0.15 23.68
N ASP A 57 4.68 1.16 23.73
CA ASP A 57 5.27 2.12 22.82
C ASP A 57 6.43 2.80 23.55
N ALA A 58 7.64 2.27 23.35
CA ALA A 58 8.82 2.61 24.14
C ALA A 58 10.00 2.96 23.22
N PRO A 59 11.05 3.64 23.75
CA PRO A 59 12.28 3.85 22.99
C PRO A 59 12.88 2.52 22.53
N ILE A 60 13.46 2.55 21.33
CA ILE A 60 14.10 1.38 20.68
C ILE A 60 15.20 0.82 21.59
N ALA A 61 15.13 -0.46 21.91
CA ALA A 61 16.13 -1.13 22.73
C ALA A 61 16.15 -2.64 22.47
N ALA A 62 17.33 -3.26 22.48
CA ALA A 62 17.44 -4.73 22.43
C ALA A 62 17.26 -5.31 23.85
N ASP A 63 16.02 -5.35 24.35
CA ASP A 63 15.68 -5.76 25.71
C ASP A 63 14.85 -7.06 25.80
N GLY A 64 14.61 -7.70 24.66
CA GLY A 64 13.79 -8.88 24.49
C GLY A 64 12.30 -8.60 24.27
N LYS A 65 11.89 -7.32 24.19
CA LYS A 65 10.52 -6.89 23.96
C LYS A 65 10.39 -6.17 22.62
N LEU A 66 10.14 -6.95 21.58
CA LEU A 66 9.84 -6.45 20.25
C LEU A 66 8.51 -5.68 20.26
N THR A 67 8.61 -4.35 20.16
CA THR A 67 7.49 -3.40 20.06
C THR A 67 7.07 -3.18 18.61
N LEU A 68 5.85 -2.65 18.39
CA LEU A 68 5.41 -2.27 17.04
C LEU A 68 6.31 -1.19 16.43
N ARG A 69 6.83 -0.27 17.25
CA ARG A 69 7.74 0.79 16.80
C ARG A 69 9.02 0.23 16.19
N GLU A 70 9.62 -0.73 16.86
CA GLU A 70 10.82 -1.42 16.36
C GLU A 70 10.52 -2.22 15.10
N ALA A 71 9.38 -2.91 15.05
CA ALA A 71 8.96 -3.68 13.90
C ALA A 71 8.83 -2.80 12.64
N ILE A 72 8.14 -1.67 12.75
CA ILE A 72 7.93 -0.74 11.62
C ILE A 72 9.26 -0.11 11.19
N GLN A 73 10.10 0.29 12.14
CA GLN A 73 11.40 0.88 11.80
C GLN A 73 12.34 -0.12 11.15
N ALA A 74 12.40 -1.36 11.65
CA ALA A 74 13.16 -2.43 11.04
C ALA A 74 12.70 -2.71 9.60
N ALA A 75 11.39 -2.66 9.35
CA ALA A 75 10.83 -2.81 8.01
C ALA A 75 11.21 -1.65 7.08
N ASN A 76 11.07 -0.40 7.55
CA ASN A 76 11.46 0.77 6.77
C ASN A 76 12.96 0.78 6.41
N THR A 77 13.84 0.26 7.29
CA THR A 77 15.28 0.26 7.04
C THR A 77 15.80 -1.02 6.38
N GLY A 78 14.97 -2.06 6.27
CA GLY A 78 15.39 -3.40 5.84
C GLY A 78 16.51 -4.02 6.69
N THR A 79 16.66 -3.57 7.93
CA THR A 79 17.77 -3.96 8.84
C THR A 79 17.25 -4.21 10.26
N THR A 80 18.13 -4.64 11.16
CA THR A 80 17.77 -4.85 12.57
C THR A 80 17.66 -3.52 13.32
N VAL A 81 16.54 -3.32 14.01
CA VAL A 81 16.26 -2.18 14.89
C VAL A 81 15.70 -2.71 16.21
N GLY A 82 16.42 -2.45 17.31
CA GLY A 82 16.08 -3.02 18.62
C GLY A 82 16.04 -4.56 18.56
N ASP A 83 14.90 -5.13 18.96
CA ASP A 83 14.64 -6.58 18.88
C ASP A 83 14.03 -7.04 17.54
N ALA A 84 13.73 -6.14 16.60
CA ALA A 84 13.13 -6.47 15.30
C ALA A 84 14.18 -6.57 14.19
N THR A 85 13.96 -7.46 13.21
CA THR A 85 14.78 -7.56 11.99
C THR A 85 13.88 -7.53 10.77
N GLY A 86 14.02 -6.48 9.96
CA GLY A 86 13.32 -6.35 8.67
C GLY A 86 14.14 -6.91 7.52
N SER A 87 13.59 -6.80 6.31
CA SER A 87 14.24 -7.25 5.09
C SER A 87 14.07 -6.26 3.93
N MET A 88 14.82 -6.48 2.85
CA MET A 88 14.55 -5.77 1.60
C MET A 88 13.28 -6.35 0.97
N GLY A 89 12.28 -5.50 0.75
CA GLY A 89 10.99 -5.88 0.16
C GLY A 89 9.86 -5.85 1.19
N ILE A 90 8.81 -6.65 0.95
CA ILE A 90 7.61 -6.64 1.80
C ILE A 90 7.86 -7.39 3.10
N ASP A 91 7.74 -6.68 4.22
CA ASP A 91 7.74 -7.29 5.55
C ASP A 91 6.31 -7.52 6.07
N ASN A 92 6.14 -8.54 6.92
CA ASN A 92 4.86 -8.90 7.51
C ASN A 92 4.93 -8.85 9.03
N ILE A 93 4.23 -7.89 9.64
CA ILE A 93 4.13 -7.70 11.07
C ILE A 93 2.87 -8.39 11.60
N THR A 94 3.05 -9.27 12.59
CA THR A 94 1.99 -9.95 13.33
C THR A 94 2.21 -9.81 14.84
N PHE A 95 1.25 -10.25 15.66
CA PHE A 95 1.31 -10.12 17.12
C PHE A 95 1.17 -11.46 17.82
N SER A 96 2.05 -11.72 18.80
CA SER A 96 1.92 -12.82 19.76
C SER A 96 1.17 -12.41 21.04
N VAL A 97 0.87 -11.11 21.16
CA VAL A 97 0.11 -10.48 22.25
C VAL A 97 -1.23 -9.96 21.75
N SER A 98 -2.13 -9.63 22.68
CA SER A 98 -3.40 -8.96 22.40
C SER A 98 -3.61 -7.83 23.40
N GLY A 99 -4.26 -6.76 22.98
CA GLY A 99 -4.56 -5.62 23.85
C GLY A 99 -4.28 -4.27 23.21
N LYS A 100 -4.06 -3.27 24.07
CA LYS A 100 -3.94 -1.87 23.68
C LYS A 100 -2.48 -1.42 23.69
N ILE A 101 -2.02 -0.88 22.57
CA ILE A 101 -0.80 -0.08 22.44
C ILE A 101 -1.23 1.38 22.58
N ALA A 102 -0.78 2.05 23.63
CA ALA A 102 -1.01 3.49 23.81
C ALA A 102 0.21 4.24 23.30
N LEU A 103 0.03 5.11 22.30
CA LEU A 103 1.13 5.91 21.78
C LEU A 103 1.57 6.87 22.86
N ALA A 104 2.86 6.81 23.16
CA ALA A 104 3.44 7.64 24.20
C ALA A 104 3.90 8.96 23.56
N ASP A 105 3.57 10.08 24.20
CA ASP A 105 4.12 11.39 23.85
C ASP A 105 5.55 11.49 24.43
N ILE A 106 6.48 10.82 23.77
CA ILE A 106 7.90 10.79 24.15
C ILE A 106 8.64 11.67 23.15
N ALA A 107 9.51 12.57 23.64
CA ALA A 107 10.41 13.33 22.79
C ALA A 107 11.15 12.40 21.82
N ASP A 108 11.15 12.75 20.53
CA ASP A 108 11.70 11.97 19.41
C ASP A 108 10.89 10.73 18.96
N PHE A 109 9.74 10.42 19.57
CA PHE A 109 8.79 9.40 19.06
C PHE A 109 7.38 9.97 18.84
N GLY A 110 6.92 9.95 17.58
CA GLY A 110 5.60 10.45 17.16
C GLY A 110 4.71 9.33 16.63
N ASP A 111 4.07 9.60 15.50
CA ASP A 111 3.33 8.63 14.71
C ASP A 111 4.16 7.39 14.33
N TYR A 112 3.46 6.37 13.85
CA TYR A 112 4.08 5.25 13.14
C TYR A 112 4.25 5.61 11.68
N LEU A 113 5.43 6.13 11.35
CA LEU A 113 5.86 6.40 9.98
C LEU A 113 6.15 5.09 9.22
N ILE A 114 5.49 4.88 8.09
CA ILE A 114 5.68 3.75 7.17
C ILE A 114 6.15 4.32 5.82
N THR A 115 7.33 3.92 5.38
CA THR A 115 7.94 4.39 4.12
C THR A 115 8.21 3.28 3.11
N GLU A 116 8.06 2.03 3.52
CA GLU A 116 8.31 0.84 2.69
C GLU A 116 7.07 -0.05 2.61
N ASP A 117 7.09 -1.00 1.68
CA ASP A 117 5.99 -1.96 1.52
C ASP A 117 5.83 -2.82 2.78
N LEU A 118 4.63 -2.81 3.35
CA LEU A 118 4.42 -3.37 4.68
C LEU A 118 3.03 -3.99 4.82
N THR A 119 2.97 -5.17 5.44
CA THR A 119 1.73 -5.74 5.95
C THR A 119 1.72 -5.74 7.47
N ILE A 120 0.64 -5.27 8.09
CA ILE A 120 0.40 -5.37 9.53
C ILE A 120 -0.94 -6.07 9.75
N ASP A 121 -0.92 -7.21 10.44
CA ASP A 121 -2.13 -7.95 10.82
C ASP A 121 -2.26 -8.01 12.35
N GLY A 122 -3.23 -7.26 12.89
CA GLY A 122 -3.58 -7.24 14.30
C GLY A 122 -4.41 -8.44 14.76
N GLY A 123 -4.85 -9.32 13.84
CA GLY A 123 -5.65 -10.50 14.15
C GLY A 123 -7.02 -10.18 14.77
N GLY A 124 -7.47 -8.93 14.72
CA GLY A 124 -8.69 -8.44 15.38
C GLY A 124 -8.55 -8.13 16.87
N ASN A 125 -7.34 -8.26 17.44
CA ASN A 125 -7.13 -8.21 18.89
C ASN A 125 -6.22 -7.06 19.35
N ILE A 126 -5.78 -6.21 18.43
CA ILE A 126 -4.88 -5.10 18.71
C ILE A 126 -5.62 -3.78 18.56
N THR A 127 -5.58 -2.99 19.63
CA THR A 127 -6.00 -1.58 19.61
C THR A 127 -4.75 -0.71 19.65
N ILE A 128 -4.67 0.28 18.76
CA ILE A 128 -3.66 1.33 18.80
C ILE A 128 -4.37 2.64 19.14
N ASP A 129 -3.99 3.24 20.26
CA ASP A 129 -4.64 4.39 20.85
C ASP A 129 -3.68 5.57 20.86
N GLY A 130 -3.94 6.56 20.00
CA GLY A 130 -3.13 7.78 19.84
C GLY A 130 -3.22 8.75 21.03
N GLN A 131 -4.04 8.46 22.05
CA GLN A 131 -4.21 9.25 23.28
C GLN A 131 -4.69 10.70 23.08
N GLY A 132 -5.12 11.08 21.88
CA GLY A 132 -5.40 12.46 21.50
C GLY A 132 -4.13 13.31 21.39
N LEU A 133 -2.97 12.67 21.20
CA LEU A 133 -1.67 13.32 21.21
C LEU A 133 -0.98 13.27 19.86
N ASN A 134 -1.17 12.19 19.10
CA ASN A 134 -0.48 11.97 17.84
C ASN A 134 -1.44 11.45 16.77
N ARG A 135 -1.11 11.73 15.50
CA ARG A 135 -1.50 10.85 14.40
C ARG A 135 -1.03 9.42 14.69
N ILE A 136 -1.81 8.41 14.29
CA ILE A 136 -1.41 7.01 14.55
C ILE A 136 -0.45 6.50 13.48
N PHE A 137 -0.88 6.54 12.21
CA PHE A 137 -0.06 6.11 11.07
C PHE A 137 0.17 7.26 10.10
N ASP A 138 1.44 7.50 9.80
CA ASP A 138 1.88 8.36 8.70
C ASP A 138 2.46 7.45 7.60
N ILE A 139 1.82 7.43 6.43
CA ILE A 139 2.16 6.49 5.35
C ILE A 139 2.53 7.31 4.13
N GLU A 140 3.81 7.29 3.79
CA GLU A 140 4.37 8.11 2.74
C GLU A 140 5.23 7.31 1.78
N ASN A 141 4.95 7.42 0.48
CA ASN A 141 5.82 6.98 -0.62
C ASN A 141 6.19 5.48 -0.63
N ALA A 142 5.55 4.65 0.18
CA ALA A 142 5.59 3.19 0.04
C ALA A 142 4.85 2.76 -1.24
N GLY A 143 5.24 1.63 -1.83
CA GLY A 143 4.55 1.06 -2.99
C GLY A 143 3.18 0.51 -2.64
N ALA A 144 3.11 -0.37 -1.63
CA ALA A 144 1.88 -0.99 -1.15
C ALA A 144 1.91 -1.28 0.37
N VAL A 145 0.88 -0.85 1.07
CA VAL A 145 0.71 -1.10 2.51
C VAL A 145 -0.63 -1.77 2.77
N THR A 146 -0.64 -2.81 3.61
CA THR A 146 -1.86 -3.50 4.04
C THR A 146 -1.97 -3.47 5.56
N LEU A 147 -3.06 -2.88 6.07
CA LEU A 147 -3.41 -2.91 7.49
C LEU A 147 -4.66 -3.76 7.66
N SER A 148 -4.58 -4.77 8.54
CA SER A 148 -5.66 -5.74 8.74
C SER A 148 -5.97 -5.95 10.21
N GLY A 149 -7.26 -6.01 10.56
CA GLY A 149 -7.70 -6.45 11.89
C GLY A 149 -7.21 -5.58 13.06
N LEU A 150 -7.04 -4.28 12.84
CA LEU A 150 -6.65 -3.32 13.88
C LEU A 150 -7.84 -2.46 14.28
N THR A 151 -7.89 -2.09 15.57
CA THR A 151 -8.70 -0.99 16.07
C THR A 151 -7.81 0.24 16.28
N LEU A 152 -8.10 1.35 15.61
CA LEU A 152 -7.39 2.62 15.75
C LEU A 152 -8.29 3.63 16.45
N THR A 153 -7.78 4.30 17.49
CA THR A 153 -8.57 5.29 18.23
C THR A 153 -7.74 6.42 18.82
N GLY A 154 -8.39 7.53 19.15
CA GLY A 154 -7.73 8.65 19.80
C GLY A 154 -6.58 9.24 19.00
N GLY A 155 -6.57 9.08 17.67
CA GLY A 155 -5.56 9.74 16.85
C GLY A 155 -5.89 11.23 16.72
N ASP A 156 -4.92 12.12 16.84
CA ASP A 156 -5.10 13.57 16.64
C ASP A 156 -4.03 14.12 15.69
N GLY A 157 -4.45 14.52 14.49
CA GLY A 157 -3.59 15.16 13.48
C GLY A 157 -3.44 16.67 13.66
N THR A 158 -3.93 17.25 14.77
CA THR A 158 -3.86 18.69 15.06
C THR A 158 -2.96 19.06 16.24
N SER A 159 -2.62 18.10 17.09
CA SER A 159 -1.86 18.30 18.32
C SER A 159 -0.38 17.97 18.09
N ASP A 160 0.47 18.98 17.97
CA ASP A 160 1.93 18.81 17.92
C ASP A 160 2.54 19.10 19.29
N SER A 161 2.18 18.28 20.27
CA SER A 161 2.59 18.50 21.66
C SER A 161 4.12 18.46 21.83
N ASN A 162 4.84 17.83 20.89
CA ASN A 162 6.27 17.55 20.99
C ASN A 162 7.12 17.94 19.76
N GLY A 163 6.55 18.51 18.70
CA GLY A 163 7.30 18.96 17.52
C GLY A 163 7.70 17.83 16.55
N ASN A 164 7.16 16.63 16.73
CA ASN A 164 7.72 15.39 16.17
C ASN A 164 6.76 14.64 15.23
N THR A 165 5.72 15.31 14.75
CA THR A 165 4.82 14.79 13.72
C THR A 165 4.72 15.80 12.58
N SER A 166 4.39 15.34 11.37
CA SER A 166 4.10 16.18 10.21
C SER A 166 2.71 16.85 10.38
N ASN A 167 2.54 17.61 11.46
CA ASN A 167 1.25 18.11 11.94
C ASN A 167 0.73 19.30 11.13
N ASP A 168 0.37 18.99 9.90
CA ASP A 168 -0.27 19.87 8.94
C ASP A 168 -1.80 19.90 9.10
N GLY A 169 -2.34 19.30 10.17
CA GLY A 169 -3.77 19.25 10.45
C GLY A 169 -4.48 18.09 9.76
N ARG A 170 -3.78 17.12 9.17
CA ARG A 170 -4.42 16.08 8.34
C ARG A 170 -4.37 14.71 8.98
N GLY A 171 -5.39 13.90 8.75
CA GLY A 171 -5.38 12.47 9.09
C GLY A 171 -5.21 12.19 10.58
N GLY A 172 -6.32 12.06 11.32
CA GLY A 172 -6.23 11.80 12.77
C GLY A 172 -5.71 10.40 13.08
N ALA A 173 -6.33 9.35 12.52
CA ALA A 173 -5.77 8.00 12.65
C ALA A 173 -4.73 7.73 11.56
N ILE A 174 -5.07 8.00 10.30
CA ILE A 174 -4.24 7.62 9.15
C ILE A 174 -4.07 8.81 8.22
N PHE A 175 -2.83 9.04 7.81
CA PHE A 175 -2.46 9.90 6.69
C PHE A 175 -1.80 9.05 5.61
N ASN A 176 -2.35 9.09 4.39
CA ASN A 176 -1.84 8.32 3.25
C ASN A 176 -1.51 9.23 2.07
N VAL A 177 -0.23 9.27 1.70
CA VAL A 177 0.28 10.06 0.57
C VAL A 177 1.17 9.20 -0.33
N GLY A 178 0.81 9.13 -1.62
CA GLY A 178 1.65 8.45 -2.62
C GLY A 178 1.66 6.92 -2.56
N THR A 179 0.91 6.31 -1.64
CA THR A 179 0.90 4.85 -1.42
C THR A 179 -0.41 4.19 -1.85
N ASN A 180 -0.33 2.91 -2.23
CA ASN A 180 -1.49 2.03 -2.39
C ASN A 180 -1.82 1.34 -1.06
N LEU A 181 -2.77 1.91 -0.32
CA LEU A 181 -3.17 1.46 1.02
C LEU A 181 -4.40 0.54 0.96
N THR A 182 -4.31 -0.63 1.58
CA THR A 182 -5.45 -1.53 1.80
C THR A 182 -5.77 -1.62 3.29
N LEU A 183 -7.02 -1.32 3.64
CA LEU A 183 -7.58 -1.42 4.99
C LEU A 183 -8.60 -2.57 5.02
N ASN A 184 -8.25 -3.65 5.72
CA ASN A 184 -9.09 -4.85 5.84
C ASN A 184 -9.61 -5.03 7.26
N ASN A 185 -10.92 -5.15 7.44
CA ASN A 185 -11.52 -5.43 8.75
C ASN A 185 -10.98 -4.48 9.84
N MET A 186 -10.91 -3.19 9.51
CA MET A 186 -10.39 -2.15 10.39
C MET A 186 -11.52 -1.52 11.18
N THR A 187 -11.26 -1.09 12.41
CA THR A 187 -12.16 -0.19 13.15
C THR A 187 -11.41 1.10 13.47
N ILE A 188 -11.84 2.23 12.93
CA ILE A 188 -11.22 3.55 13.18
C ILE A 188 -12.25 4.44 13.85
N TRP A 189 -12.00 4.86 15.08
CA TRP A 189 -12.99 5.62 15.82
C TRP A 189 -12.43 6.64 16.80
N GLY A 190 -13.16 7.74 17.01
CA GLY A 190 -12.79 8.74 17.99
C GLY A 190 -11.48 9.48 17.66
N SER A 191 -11.09 9.54 16.39
CA SER A 191 -9.94 10.32 15.94
C SER A 191 -10.35 11.71 15.46
N SER A 192 -9.42 12.66 15.52
CA SER A 192 -9.64 14.05 15.12
C SER A 192 -8.53 14.63 14.25
N ALA A 193 -8.92 15.56 13.36
CA ALA A 193 -7.99 16.32 12.51
C ALA A 193 -8.60 17.66 12.10
N THR A 194 -7.85 18.49 11.37
CA THR A 194 -8.44 19.59 10.59
C THR A 194 -9.14 19.03 9.36
N ASP A 195 -8.48 18.16 8.59
CA ASP A 195 -9.06 17.44 7.45
C ASP A 195 -8.81 15.93 7.57
N GLY A 196 -9.86 15.12 7.38
CA GLY A 196 -9.75 13.67 7.51
C GLY A 196 -9.64 13.24 8.97
N GLY A 197 -10.72 13.42 9.74
CA GLY A 197 -10.71 13.13 11.19
C GLY A 197 -10.27 11.70 11.51
N GLY A 198 -10.79 10.72 10.76
CA GLY A 198 -10.28 9.36 10.79
C GLY A 198 -9.12 9.17 9.80
N PHE A 199 -9.36 9.51 8.54
CA PHE A 199 -8.47 9.15 7.44
C PHE A 199 -8.31 10.30 6.43
N TYR A 200 -7.07 10.66 6.14
CA TYR A 200 -6.70 11.52 5.03
C TYR A 200 -6.07 10.71 3.91
N ASN A 201 -6.58 10.85 2.68
CA ASN A 201 -6.07 10.16 1.51
C ASN A 201 -5.75 11.14 0.37
N SER A 202 -4.50 11.11 -0.09
CA SER A 202 -4.10 11.63 -1.39
C SER A 202 -3.30 10.62 -2.23
N GLY A 203 -3.31 9.34 -1.83
CA GLY A 203 -2.82 8.21 -2.61
C GLY A 203 -3.96 7.37 -3.19
N THR A 204 -3.75 6.05 -3.27
CA THR A 204 -4.81 5.08 -3.56
C THR A 204 -5.18 4.35 -2.27
N ALA A 205 -6.48 4.19 -2.01
CA ALA A 205 -6.95 3.51 -0.81
C ALA A 205 -8.13 2.58 -1.12
N THR A 206 -8.07 1.36 -0.59
CA THR A 206 -9.19 0.41 -0.58
C THR A 206 -9.57 0.11 0.87
N ILE A 207 -10.83 0.39 1.23
CA ILE A 207 -11.42 0.09 2.54
C ILE A 207 -12.41 -1.05 2.33
N GLN A 208 -12.14 -2.20 2.94
CA GLN A 208 -12.92 -3.41 2.67
C GLN A 208 -13.07 -4.35 3.87
N ALA A 209 -13.73 -5.49 3.61
CA ALA A 209 -13.90 -6.59 4.55
C ALA A 209 -14.60 -6.18 5.86
N GLY A 210 -15.67 -5.39 5.78
CA GLY A 210 -16.44 -4.98 6.95
C GLY A 210 -15.78 -3.90 7.79
N SER A 211 -14.86 -3.13 7.20
CA SER A 211 -14.20 -2.03 7.92
C SER A 211 -15.22 -0.97 8.36
N ILE A 212 -14.97 -0.35 9.51
CA ILE A 212 -15.84 0.63 10.15
C ILE A 212 -15.01 1.88 10.48
N LEU A 213 -15.42 3.02 9.94
CA LEU A 213 -14.90 4.34 10.31
C LEU A 213 -16.01 5.14 10.97
N THR A 214 -15.93 5.35 12.29
CA THR A 214 -17.04 5.90 13.05
C THR A 214 -16.69 6.87 14.17
N GLY A 215 -17.51 7.89 14.40
CA GLY A 215 -17.30 8.81 15.52
C GLY A 215 -16.02 9.65 15.39
N ASN A 216 -15.50 9.83 14.18
CA ASN A 216 -14.34 10.66 13.90
C ASN A 216 -14.76 12.11 13.61
N THR A 217 -13.89 13.07 13.91
CA THR A 217 -14.21 14.50 13.83
C THR A 217 -13.16 15.29 13.05
N ALA A 218 -13.59 16.05 12.05
CA ALA A 218 -12.74 17.02 11.35
C ALA A 218 -13.18 18.45 11.65
N LYS A 219 -12.25 19.39 11.85
CA LYS A 219 -12.59 20.81 12.03
C LYS A 219 -13.09 21.44 10.72
N SER A 220 -12.54 21.02 9.59
CA SER A 220 -12.85 21.52 8.25
C SER A 220 -13.61 20.45 7.46
N SER A 221 -12.93 19.44 6.92
CA SER A 221 -13.53 18.58 5.90
C SER A 221 -13.29 17.10 6.13
N GLY A 222 -14.29 16.28 5.83
CA GLY A 222 -14.17 14.83 5.88
C GLY A 222 -14.03 14.31 7.31
N GLY A 223 -15.14 14.26 8.06
CA GLY A 223 -15.11 13.82 9.45
C GLY A 223 -14.57 12.39 9.58
N GLY A 224 -15.05 11.50 8.72
CA GLY A 224 -14.49 10.17 8.54
C GLY A 224 -13.29 10.20 7.60
N ILE A 225 -13.51 10.60 6.35
CA ILE A 225 -12.53 10.53 5.27
C ILE A 225 -12.42 11.86 4.52
N TYR A 226 -11.20 12.34 4.33
CA TYR A 226 -10.90 13.40 3.36
C TYR A 226 -10.08 12.83 2.20
N ASN A 227 -10.68 12.75 1.02
CA ASN A 227 -10.07 12.25 -0.21
C ASN A 227 -9.78 13.41 -1.16
N ILE A 228 -8.50 13.68 -1.42
CA ILE A 228 -8.04 14.82 -2.20
C ILE A 228 -7.02 14.40 -3.25
N GLY A 229 -7.36 14.59 -4.53
CA GLY A 229 -6.54 14.11 -5.67
C GLY A 229 -6.30 12.59 -5.72
N GLY A 230 -6.74 11.83 -4.72
CA GLY A 230 -6.54 10.39 -4.58
C GLY A 230 -7.69 9.55 -5.13
N THR A 231 -7.47 8.23 -5.13
CA THR A 231 -8.49 7.24 -5.47
C THR A 231 -8.92 6.49 -4.22
N LEU A 232 -10.22 6.44 -3.97
CA LEU A 232 -10.83 5.77 -2.83
C LEU A 232 -11.85 4.74 -3.32
N LEU A 233 -11.68 3.49 -2.89
CA LEU A 233 -12.68 2.43 -2.99
C LEU A 233 -13.15 2.06 -1.59
N VAL A 234 -14.46 2.07 -1.37
CA VAL A 234 -15.09 1.56 -0.15
C VAL A 234 -16.01 0.41 -0.54
N ASP A 235 -15.69 -0.79 -0.06
CA ASP A 235 -16.38 -2.03 -0.40
C ASP A 235 -16.86 -2.74 0.86
N ASN A 236 -18.16 -3.07 0.91
CA ASN A 236 -18.79 -3.74 2.05
C ASN A 236 -18.33 -3.19 3.42
N SER A 237 -18.35 -1.86 3.58
CA SER A 237 -17.79 -1.17 4.76
C SER A 237 -18.70 -0.03 5.21
N THR A 238 -18.52 0.43 6.45
CA THR A 238 -19.38 1.45 7.07
C THR A 238 -18.62 2.72 7.39
N ILE A 239 -19.12 3.86 6.92
CA ILE A 239 -18.67 5.21 7.29
C ILE A 239 -19.81 5.87 8.08
N GLY A 240 -19.69 5.89 9.40
CA GLY A 240 -20.81 6.13 10.31
C GLY A 240 -20.59 7.23 11.33
N THR A 241 -21.59 8.06 11.64
CA THR A 241 -21.56 8.98 12.80
C THR A 241 -20.32 9.87 12.92
N ASN A 242 -19.75 10.27 11.79
CA ASN A 242 -18.61 11.18 11.74
C ASN A 242 -19.10 12.63 11.61
N THR A 243 -18.28 13.59 12.07
CA THR A 243 -18.66 15.01 12.14
C THR A 243 -17.62 15.92 11.46
N ALA A 244 -18.06 16.89 10.66
CA ALA A 244 -17.18 17.90 10.06
C ALA A 244 -17.91 19.23 9.76
N ASN A 245 -17.20 20.22 9.21
CA ASN A 245 -17.86 21.39 8.60
C ASN A 245 -18.47 21.01 7.24
N ASN A 246 -17.68 20.35 6.37
CA ASN A 246 -18.14 19.80 5.10
C ASN A 246 -17.82 18.31 5.01
N GLY A 247 -18.74 17.52 4.46
CA GLY A 247 -18.51 16.08 4.32
C GLY A 247 -18.42 15.39 5.68
N GLY A 248 -19.53 15.32 6.42
CA GLY A 248 -19.54 14.73 7.75
C GLY A 248 -18.94 13.32 7.73
N GLY A 249 -19.36 12.50 6.77
CA GLY A 249 -18.75 11.22 6.49
C GLY A 249 -17.50 11.37 5.62
N ILE A 250 -17.68 11.84 4.39
CA ILE A 250 -16.62 11.93 3.38
C ILE A 250 -16.62 13.30 2.71
N THR A 251 -15.43 13.84 2.47
CA THR A 251 -15.19 14.87 1.46
C THR A 251 -14.35 14.29 0.32
N ASN A 252 -14.81 14.46 -0.92
CA ASN A 252 -14.12 14.04 -2.15
C ASN A 252 -13.92 15.25 -3.07
N THR A 253 -12.66 15.64 -3.33
CA THR A 253 -12.37 16.92 -3.98
C THR A 253 -11.04 16.93 -4.76
N SER A 254 -10.79 18.03 -5.49
CA SER A 254 -9.52 18.33 -6.17
C SER A 254 -9.06 17.23 -7.13
N GLY A 255 -9.97 16.70 -7.95
CA GLY A 255 -9.67 15.66 -8.93
C GLY A 255 -9.69 14.24 -8.37
N ALA A 256 -10.12 14.06 -7.13
CA ALA A 256 -10.26 12.75 -6.50
C ALA A 256 -11.39 11.91 -7.10
N THR A 257 -11.24 10.59 -6.95
CA THR A 257 -12.26 9.60 -7.31
C THR A 257 -12.67 8.83 -6.06
N ALA A 258 -13.97 8.72 -5.81
CA ALA A 258 -14.52 7.88 -4.76
C ALA A 258 -15.56 6.91 -5.33
N THR A 259 -15.40 5.62 -5.03
CA THR A 259 -16.35 4.56 -5.40
C THR A 259 -16.84 3.84 -4.15
N PHE A 260 -18.15 3.69 -4.02
CA PHE A 260 -18.80 2.92 -2.95
C PHE A 260 -19.55 1.74 -3.56
N GLN A 261 -19.26 0.54 -3.08
CA GLN A 261 -19.85 -0.70 -3.58
C GLN A 261 -20.07 -1.78 -2.51
N GLY A 262 -20.62 -2.92 -2.94
CA GLY A 262 -20.70 -4.15 -2.14
C GLY A 262 -21.53 -4.05 -0.87
N GLY A 263 -22.58 -3.20 -0.85
CA GLY A 263 -23.40 -3.01 0.35
C GLY A 263 -22.84 -2.00 1.34
N SER A 264 -21.89 -1.15 0.93
CA SER A 264 -21.35 -0.12 1.81
C SER A 264 -22.41 0.82 2.36
N MET A 265 -22.19 1.32 3.58
CA MET A 265 -23.12 2.18 4.30
C MET A 265 -22.47 3.51 4.69
N ILE A 266 -23.08 4.62 4.30
CA ILE A 266 -22.73 5.98 4.75
C ILE A 266 -23.89 6.50 5.58
N SER A 267 -23.76 6.50 6.91
CA SER A 267 -24.91 6.76 7.78
C SER A 267 -24.65 7.54 9.05
N GLY A 268 -25.64 8.29 9.53
CA GLY A 268 -25.56 8.99 10.80
C GLY A 268 -24.53 10.14 10.84
N ASN A 269 -23.91 10.48 9.71
CA ASN A 269 -22.87 11.50 9.66
C ASN A 269 -23.47 12.91 9.67
N SER A 270 -22.73 13.88 10.21
CA SER A 270 -23.19 15.26 10.38
C SER A 270 -22.18 16.27 9.85
N ALA A 271 -22.66 17.21 9.03
CA ALA A 271 -21.87 18.36 8.57
C ALA A 271 -22.54 19.67 9.00
N SER A 272 -21.78 20.62 9.53
CA SER A 272 -22.36 21.92 9.90
C SER A 272 -22.69 22.82 8.70
N ASN A 273 -22.23 22.48 7.50
CA ASN A 273 -22.48 23.24 6.27
C ASN A 273 -23.02 22.33 5.15
N GLN A 274 -22.16 21.57 4.45
CA GLN A 274 -22.55 20.85 3.23
C GLN A 274 -22.17 19.36 3.28
N GLY A 275 -23.05 18.51 2.74
CA GLY A 275 -22.76 17.09 2.54
C GLY A 275 -22.66 16.32 3.85
N GLY A 276 -23.79 16.04 4.49
CA GLY A 276 -23.78 15.34 5.79
C GLY A 276 -23.13 13.97 5.68
N GLY A 277 -23.53 13.18 4.69
CA GLY A 277 -22.87 11.93 4.33
C GLY A 277 -21.64 12.21 3.48
N ILE A 278 -21.85 12.81 2.30
CA ILE A 278 -20.78 13.05 1.33
C ILE A 278 -20.84 14.48 0.81
N TYR A 279 -19.74 15.21 0.94
CA TYR A 279 -19.44 16.38 0.13
C TYR A 279 -18.60 15.93 -1.07
N ASN A 280 -19.08 16.18 -2.29
CA ASN A 280 -18.38 15.81 -3.50
C ASN A 280 -18.20 17.00 -4.45
N ASN A 281 -16.96 17.32 -4.76
CA ASN A 281 -16.57 18.29 -5.78
C ASN A 281 -15.66 17.63 -6.83
N SER A 282 -15.80 16.32 -7.05
CA SER A 282 -15.02 15.54 -8.02
C SER A 282 -15.82 14.30 -8.48
N GLN A 283 -15.16 13.18 -8.77
CA GLN A 283 -15.81 11.98 -9.30
C GLN A 283 -16.34 11.10 -8.16
N LEU A 284 -17.64 10.81 -8.18
CA LEU A 284 -18.31 9.95 -7.21
C LEU A 284 -19.15 8.89 -7.92
N LEU A 285 -18.96 7.63 -7.53
CA LEU A 285 -19.76 6.50 -7.96
C LEU A 285 -20.29 5.75 -6.73
N VAL A 286 -21.60 5.54 -6.66
CA VAL A 286 -22.25 4.80 -5.57
C VAL A 286 -23.13 3.73 -6.18
N ILE A 287 -22.76 2.46 -5.99
CA ILE A 287 -23.46 1.30 -6.57
C ILE A 287 -23.80 0.32 -5.46
N GLY A 288 -25.05 -0.14 -5.41
CA GLY A 288 -25.46 -1.17 -4.44
C GLY A 288 -25.11 -0.84 -3.00
N SER A 289 -25.16 0.44 -2.62
CA SER A 289 -24.73 0.99 -1.33
C SER A 289 -25.78 1.95 -0.80
N THR A 290 -25.80 2.19 0.51
CA THR A 290 -26.85 2.98 1.17
C THR A 290 -26.29 4.25 1.79
N ILE A 291 -26.95 5.37 1.55
CA ILE A 291 -26.67 6.67 2.17
C ILE A 291 -27.92 7.12 2.93
N HIS A 292 -27.89 7.12 4.27
CA HIS A 292 -29.10 7.42 5.06
C HIS A 292 -28.81 8.07 6.41
N ALA A 293 -29.81 8.71 7.01
CA ALA A 293 -29.72 9.33 8.34
C ALA A 293 -28.55 10.32 8.52
N ASN A 294 -28.08 10.94 7.43
CA ASN A 294 -27.04 11.94 7.45
C ASN A 294 -27.65 13.35 7.50
N THR A 295 -27.00 14.29 8.17
CA THR A 295 -27.51 15.64 8.42
C THR A 295 -26.53 16.73 7.99
N ALA A 296 -27.03 17.76 7.32
CA ALA A 296 -26.30 18.98 7.00
C ALA A 296 -27.26 20.14 6.74
N VAL A 297 -26.75 21.38 6.72
CA VAL A 297 -27.54 22.54 6.29
C VAL A 297 -27.94 22.38 4.82
N ILE A 298 -27.03 21.88 3.98
CA ILE A 298 -27.27 21.62 2.55
C ILE A 298 -26.78 20.20 2.21
N GLY A 299 -27.66 19.39 1.61
CA GLY A 299 -27.30 18.04 1.15
C GLY A 299 -27.02 17.07 2.30
N GLY A 300 -28.03 16.75 3.11
CA GLY A 300 -27.89 15.84 4.25
C GLY A 300 -27.26 14.49 3.86
N GLY A 301 -27.75 13.85 2.79
CA GLY A 301 -27.11 12.64 2.24
C GLY A 301 -25.84 12.97 1.45
N VAL A 302 -26.02 13.65 0.31
CA VAL A 302 -24.93 14.02 -0.60
C VAL A 302 -25.11 15.48 -1.03
N TYR A 303 -24.01 16.23 -1.04
CA TYR A 303 -23.90 17.51 -1.73
C TYR A 303 -22.89 17.37 -2.86
N THR A 304 -23.27 17.71 -4.09
CA THR A 304 -22.38 17.72 -5.25
C THR A 304 -22.23 19.14 -5.78
N GLN A 305 -21.00 19.66 -5.81
CA GLN A 305 -20.71 20.91 -6.51
C GLN A 305 -20.55 20.59 -8.00
N PHE A 306 -21.43 21.15 -8.84
CA PHE A 306 -21.32 21.03 -10.29
C PHE A 306 -20.13 21.86 -10.77
N ASP A 307 -19.08 21.20 -11.24
CA ASP A 307 -18.10 21.86 -12.09
C ASP A 307 -18.61 21.81 -13.54
N ALA A 308 -19.19 22.93 -13.99
CA ALA A 308 -19.67 23.09 -15.35
C ALA A 308 -18.54 23.01 -16.41
N SER A 309 -17.27 22.88 -16.00
CA SER A 309 -16.12 22.82 -16.91
C SER A 309 -15.83 21.44 -17.52
N ARG A 310 -16.50 20.35 -17.09
CA ARG A 310 -16.22 18.98 -17.60
C ARG A 310 -17.35 18.36 -18.44
N SER A 311 -18.23 19.18 -18.99
CA SER A 311 -19.19 18.75 -20.03
C SER A 311 -18.84 19.37 -21.38
N ALA A 312 -17.77 18.89 -22.02
CA ALA A 312 -17.58 18.98 -23.47
C ALA A 312 -16.36 18.15 -23.88
N THR A 313 -16.58 16.93 -24.37
CA THR A 313 -16.24 16.40 -25.71
C THR A 313 -16.36 14.88 -25.70
#